data_AF-A0A7S2M775-F1
#
_entry.id   AF-A0A7S2M775-F1
#
_cell.length_a   1.000
_cell.length_b   1.000
_cell.length_c   1.000
_cell.angle_alpha   90.00
_cell.angle_beta   90.00
_cell.angle_gamma   90.00
#
_symmetry.space_group_name_H-M   'P 1'
#
loop_
_entity.id
_entity.type
_entity.pdbx_description
1 polymer ?
#
loop_
_entity_poly.entity_id
_entity_poly.type
_entity_poly.pdbx_seq_one_letter_code
_entity_poly.pdbx_strand_id
1 'polypeptide(L)'
;IIYMARGASQYFSCVAFHKDVILGCVQQSGPGNAGFGQLVDYLGSVVLVWIAFSFLPGARKHQHLATGGLKTPLAPAGGSDTRGRDRLLRLLYYDVACFSLSIVVLGALTVCTCADDLYHGVPSLALFGNRQFLANTYWSYVLYSLLSLPFSLFSVPGLQKVLTHSHPTGYNSQGACVAFALPTSDQAAVEAAPSSGGGVADMAARMTAAWMRTAAKGRQNRGGEDDGEFKVGDLTR
;
A
#
# COMPACT_ATOMS: atom_id res chain seq x y z
N ILE A 1 -1.13 3.02 -14.34
CA ILE A 1 -0.47 3.81 -15.42
C ILE A 1 0.16 2.91 -16.50
N ILE A 2 1.11 2.02 -16.17
CA ILE A 2 1.79 1.16 -17.17
C ILE A 2 0.79 0.35 -18.02
N TYR A 3 -0.19 -0.29 -17.38
CA TYR A 3 -1.21 -1.06 -18.10
C TYR A 3 -2.08 -0.21 -19.04
N MET A 4 -2.42 1.02 -18.64
CA MET A 4 -3.16 1.95 -19.50
C MET A 4 -2.34 2.32 -20.73
N ALA A 5 -1.07 2.67 -20.53
CA ALA A 5 -0.16 2.99 -21.62
C ALA A 5 -0.01 1.81 -22.58
N ARG A 6 0.07 0.59 -22.05
CA ARG A 6 0.16 -0.64 -22.84
C ARG A 6 -1.11 -0.91 -23.66
N GLY A 7 -2.31 -0.83 -23.08
CA GLY A 7 -3.51 -1.07 -23.87
C GLY A 7 -3.79 0.06 -24.87
N ALA A 8 -3.52 1.32 -24.49
CA ALA A 8 -3.61 2.44 -25.43
C ALA A 8 -2.62 2.28 -26.59
N SER A 9 -1.39 1.85 -26.33
CA SER A 9 -0.41 1.60 -27.40
C SER A 9 -0.79 0.42 -28.28
N GLN A 10 -1.42 -0.63 -27.73
CA GLN A 10 -1.97 -1.75 -28.51
C GLN A 10 -3.08 -1.29 -29.46
N TYR A 11 -4.04 -0.51 -28.96
CA TYR A 11 -5.09 0.07 -29.81
C TYR A 11 -4.53 1.01 -30.88
N PHE A 12 -3.63 1.92 -30.48
CA PHE A 12 -2.99 2.85 -31.39
C PHE A 12 -2.19 2.13 -32.48
N SER A 13 -1.45 1.08 -32.12
CA SER A 13 -0.71 0.25 -33.08
C SER A 13 -1.64 -0.43 -34.10
N CYS A 14 -2.77 -0.99 -33.66
CA CYS A 14 -3.76 -1.57 -34.58
C CYS A 14 -4.35 -0.52 -35.53
N VAL A 15 -4.69 0.66 -35.03
CA VAL A 15 -5.24 1.76 -35.85
C VAL A 15 -4.21 2.34 -36.81
N ALA A 16 -2.94 2.46 -36.38
CA ALA A 16 -1.87 3.05 -37.18
C ALA A 16 -1.41 2.12 -38.30
N PHE A 17 -1.22 0.83 -38.02
CA PHE A 17 -0.58 -0.12 -38.93
C PHE A 17 -1.56 -1.06 -39.66
N HIS A 18 -2.80 -1.25 -39.17
CA HIS A 18 -3.74 -2.23 -39.70
C HIS A 18 -5.12 -1.60 -40.03
N LYS A 19 -5.13 -0.52 -40.82
CA LYS A 19 -6.34 0.26 -41.15
C LYS A 19 -7.44 -0.56 -41.82
N ASP A 20 -7.07 -1.53 -42.65
CA ASP A 20 -8.03 -2.32 -43.43
C ASP A 20 -8.61 -3.50 -42.61
N VAL A 21 -7.98 -3.86 -41.49
CA VAL A 21 -8.33 -5.03 -40.66
C VAL A 21 -8.32 -4.68 -39.17
N ILE A 22 -8.84 -3.50 -38.82
CA ILE A 22 -8.81 -2.99 -37.44
C ILE A 22 -9.50 -3.98 -36.49
N LEU A 23 -10.67 -4.51 -36.86
CA LEU A 23 -11.41 -5.46 -36.02
C LEU A 23 -10.62 -6.73 -35.73
N GLY A 24 -9.97 -7.31 -36.76
CA GLY A 24 -9.17 -8.52 -36.59
C GLY A 24 -7.93 -8.27 -35.71
N CYS A 25 -7.25 -7.14 -35.92
CA CYS A 25 -6.10 -6.77 -35.08
C CYS A 25 -6.51 -6.57 -33.62
N VAL A 26 -7.62 -5.87 -33.35
CA VAL A 26 -8.13 -5.67 -31.99
C VAL A 26 -8.56 -6.99 -31.35
N GLN A 27 -9.18 -7.89 -32.11
CA GLN A 27 -9.57 -9.20 -31.58
C GLN A 27 -8.37 -10.10 -31.23
N GLN A 28 -7.24 -9.97 -31.94
CA GLN A 28 -6.06 -10.82 -31.75
C GLN A 28 -5.03 -10.22 -30.79
N SER A 29 -4.81 -8.91 -30.88
CA SER A 29 -3.74 -8.18 -30.17
C SER A 29 -4.26 -7.14 -29.18
N GLY A 30 -5.58 -6.99 -29.08
CA GLY A 30 -6.20 -6.07 -28.13
C GLY A 30 -6.00 -6.49 -26.68
N PRO A 31 -6.36 -5.61 -25.73
CA PRO A 31 -6.11 -5.83 -24.31
C PRO A 31 -6.87 -7.03 -23.75
N GLY A 32 -7.96 -7.46 -24.39
CA GLY A 32 -8.73 -8.66 -24.03
C GLY A 32 -8.04 -9.99 -24.37
N ASN A 33 -6.88 -9.98 -25.04
CA ASN A 33 -6.09 -11.21 -25.26
C ASN A 33 -5.25 -11.61 -24.03
N ALA A 34 -5.24 -10.79 -22.99
CA ALA A 34 -4.65 -11.20 -21.73
C ALA A 34 -5.55 -12.25 -21.07
N GLY A 35 -4.98 -13.41 -20.76
CA GLY A 35 -5.72 -14.51 -20.15
C GLY A 35 -6.21 -14.19 -18.74
N PHE A 36 -6.74 -15.22 -18.09
CA PHE A 36 -7.30 -15.18 -16.73
C PHE A 36 -6.43 -14.48 -15.67
N GLY A 37 -5.11 -14.40 -15.88
CA GLY A 37 -4.19 -13.67 -15.00
C GLY A 37 -4.60 -12.22 -14.74
N GLN A 38 -5.16 -11.51 -15.72
CA GLN A 38 -5.63 -10.13 -15.50
C GLN A 38 -6.75 -10.02 -14.48
N LEU A 39 -7.66 -11.00 -14.45
CA LEU A 39 -8.75 -11.02 -13.48
C LEU A 39 -8.22 -11.28 -12.07
N VAL A 40 -7.24 -12.20 -11.95
CA VAL A 40 -6.56 -12.48 -10.68
C VAL A 40 -5.81 -11.25 -10.19
N ASP A 41 -5.08 -10.55 -11.06
CA ASP A 41 -4.40 -9.31 -10.70
C ASP A 41 -5.39 -8.22 -10.25
N TYR A 42 -6.52 -8.09 -10.95
CA TYR A 42 -7.57 -7.13 -10.61
C TYR A 42 -8.17 -7.40 -9.22
N LEU A 43 -8.63 -8.63 -8.96
CA LEU A 43 -9.21 -9.00 -7.67
C LEU A 43 -8.15 -9.01 -6.55
N GLY A 44 -6.96 -9.50 -6.87
CA GLY A 44 -5.81 -9.55 -5.98
C GLY A 44 -5.41 -8.16 -5.48
N SER A 45 -5.46 -7.14 -6.35
CA SER A 45 -5.12 -5.78 -5.97
C SER A 45 -5.94 -5.25 -4.78
N VAL A 46 -7.24 -5.56 -4.73
CA VAL A 46 -8.13 -5.14 -3.64
C VAL A 46 -7.95 -6.02 -2.42
N VAL A 47 -7.88 -7.34 -2.60
CA VAL A 47 -7.68 -8.28 -1.49
C VAL A 47 -6.38 -7.96 -0.74
N LEU A 48 -5.31 -7.61 -1.46
CA LEU A 48 -4.03 -7.21 -0.86
C LEU A 48 -4.15 -5.94 0.00
N VAL A 49 -4.94 -4.95 -0.43
CA VAL A 49 -5.18 -3.72 0.37
C VAL A 49 -5.87 -4.08 1.69
N TRP A 50 -6.87 -4.97 1.65
CA TRP A 50 -7.56 -5.43 2.86
C TRP A 50 -6.67 -6.27 3.77
N ILE A 51 -5.85 -7.16 3.21
CA ILE A 51 -4.89 -7.95 3.97
C ILE A 51 -3.88 -7.01 4.66
N ALA A 52 -3.30 -6.08 3.91
CA ALA A 52 -2.37 -5.09 4.46
C ALA A 52 -3.03 -4.26 5.58
N PHE A 53 -4.29 -3.86 5.40
CA PHE A 53 -5.05 -3.14 6.40
C PHE A 53 -5.34 -3.98 7.65
N SER A 54 -5.63 -5.28 7.49
CA SER A 54 -5.84 -6.20 8.60
C SER A 54 -4.57 -6.46 9.42
N PHE A 55 -3.40 -6.38 8.77
CA PHE A 55 -2.10 -6.52 9.43
C PHE A 55 -1.64 -5.24 10.12
N LEU A 56 -2.25 -4.09 9.87
CA LEU A 56 -1.92 -2.88 10.62
C LEU A 56 -2.29 -3.13 12.09
N PRO A 57 -1.29 -3.22 13.00
CA PRO A 57 -1.57 -3.40 14.41
C PRO A 57 -2.44 -2.21 14.83
N GLY A 58 -3.70 -2.49 15.19
CA GLY A 58 -4.61 -1.45 15.64
C GLY A 58 -3.90 -0.66 16.73
N ALA A 59 -3.90 0.68 16.61
CA ALA A 59 -3.28 1.55 17.59
C ALA A 59 -3.84 1.20 18.97
N ARG A 60 -3.10 0.38 19.72
CA ARG A 60 -3.53 -0.12 21.02
C ARG A 60 -3.47 1.07 21.95
N LYS A 61 -4.66 1.53 22.32
CA LYS A 61 -4.84 2.56 23.32
C LYS A 61 -4.40 1.96 24.65
N HIS A 62 -3.13 2.14 25.03
CA HIS A 62 -2.70 1.81 26.38
C HIS A 62 -3.47 2.74 27.32
N GLN A 63 -4.50 2.18 27.96
CA GLN A 63 -5.18 2.84 29.05
C GLN A 63 -4.12 3.15 30.10
N HIS A 64 -4.00 4.43 30.43
CA HIS A 64 -3.25 4.91 31.58
C HIS A 64 -3.68 4.04 32.77
N LEU A 65 -2.80 3.12 33.18
CA LEU A 65 -2.89 2.54 34.52
C LEU A 65 -2.76 3.74 35.44
N ALA A 66 -3.88 4.08 36.07
CA ALA A 66 -3.97 5.11 37.08
C ALA A 66 -3.01 4.73 38.21
N THR A 67 -1.77 5.22 38.13
CA THR A 67 -0.87 5.30 39.28
C THR A 67 -1.54 6.27 40.23
N GLY A 68 -2.19 5.70 41.24
CA GLY A 68 -2.91 6.45 42.25
C GLY A 68 -2.00 7.46 42.94
N GLY A 69 -2.57 8.62 43.30
CA GLY A 69 -2.06 9.35 44.45
C GLY A 69 -2.19 10.87 44.45
N LEU A 70 -2.35 11.55 43.32
CA LEU A 70 -2.43 13.03 43.33
C LEU A 70 -3.74 13.53 42.72
N LYS A 71 -4.69 13.86 43.61
CA LYS A 71 -5.90 14.63 43.30
C LYS A 71 -5.52 16.07 42.96
N THR A 72 -5.01 16.30 41.76
CA THR A 72 -5.00 17.65 41.19
C THR A 72 -6.27 17.77 40.33
N PRO A 73 -7.17 18.74 40.58
CA PRO A 73 -8.31 18.99 39.71
C PRO A 73 -7.83 19.72 38.45
N LEU A 74 -7.03 19.02 37.64
CA LEU A 74 -6.64 19.51 36.32
C LEU A 74 -7.67 18.98 35.32
N ALA A 75 -8.21 19.94 34.57
CA ALA A 75 -9.18 19.88 33.47
C ALA A 75 -9.51 18.49 32.89
N PRO A 76 -10.79 18.24 32.51
CA PRO A 76 -11.21 16.98 31.90
C PRO A 76 -10.27 16.63 30.74
N ALA A 77 -9.50 15.56 30.94
CA ALA A 77 -8.51 15.06 30.00
C ALA A 77 -9.20 14.88 28.65
N GLY A 78 -8.69 15.61 27.66
CA GLY A 78 -9.25 15.72 26.33
C GLY A 78 -9.60 14.37 25.73
N GLY A 79 -10.80 14.33 25.14
CA GLY A 79 -11.32 13.17 24.43
C GLY A 79 -10.28 12.58 23.50
N SER A 80 -10.10 11.28 23.62
CA SER A 80 -9.17 10.53 22.80
C SER A 80 -9.35 10.82 21.32
N ASP A 81 -8.32 11.37 20.69
CA ASP A 81 -8.34 11.67 19.27
C ASP A 81 -8.24 10.37 18.46
N THR A 82 -9.38 9.71 18.22
CA THR A 82 -9.55 8.65 17.21
C THR A 82 -9.40 9.17 15.78
N ARG A 83 -9.27 10.50 15.63
CA ARG A 83 -9.27 11.24 14.36
C ARG A 83 -8.30 10.68 13.32
N GLY A 84 -7.13 10.18 13.72
CA GLY A 84 -6.16 9.59 12.78
C GLY A 84 -6.67 8.32 12.11
N ARG A 85 -7.20 7.37 12.90
CA ARG A 85 -7.75 6.11 12.38
C ARG A 85 -9.01 6.34 11.56
N ASP A 86 -9.86 7.27 12.00
CA ASP A 86 -11.13 7.57 11.34
C ASP A 86 -10.91 8.19 9.95
N ARG A 87 -9.86 8.99 9.78
CA ARG A 87 -9.45 9.54 8.47
C ARG A 87 -8.96 8.44 7.52
N LEU A 88 -8.11 7.54 8.00
CA LEU A 88 -7.60 6.43 7.20
C LEU A 88 -8.72 5.46 6.79
N LEU A 89 -9.64 5.15 7.70
CA LEU A 89 -10.82 4.32 7.41
C LEU A 89 -11.73 4.97 6.36
N ARG A 90 -11.94 6.29 6.44
CA ARG A 90 -12.73 7.02 5.43
C ARG A 90 -12.07 6.95 4.05
N LEU A 91 -10.74 7.01 4.01
CA LEU A 91 -9.99 6.87 2.78
C LEU A 91 -10.10 5.44 2.21
N LEU A 92 -10.00 4.41 3.05
CA LEU A 92 -10.24 3.02 2.66
C LEU A 92 -11.68 2.80 2.15
N TYR A 93 -12.66 3.41 2.81
CA TYR A 93 -14.06 3.33 2.37
C TYR A 93 -14.25 3.93 0.97
N TYR A 94 -13.57 5.03 0.66
CA TYR A 94 -13.58 5.61 -0.68
C TYR A 94 -12.98 4.66 -1.71
N ASP A 95 -11.85 3.99 -1.41
CA ASP A 95 -11.23 2.99 -2.29
C ASP A 95 -12.21 1.84 -2.61
N VAL A 96 -12.88 1.32 -1.58
CA VAL A 96 -13.89 0.27 -1.70
C VAL A 96 -15.10 0.73 -2.51
N ALA A 97 -15.54 1.99 -2.34
CA ALA A 97 -16.62 2.56 -3.13
C ALA A 97 -16.23 2.67 -4.61
N CYS A 98 -15.01 3.10 -4.91
CA CYS A 98 -14.47 3.14 -6.29
C CYS A 98 -14.39 1.75 -6.92
N PHE A 99 -13.94 0.75 -6.16
CA PHE A 99 -13.92 -0.65 -6.62
C PHE A 99 -15.33 -1.23 -6.82
N SER A 100 -16.26 -0.91 -5.92
CA SER A 100 -17.65 -1.32 -6.06
C SER A 100 -18.27 -0.72 -7.32
N LEU A 101 -17.99 0.56 -7.59
CA LEU A 101 -18.41 1.23 -8.82
C LEU A 101 -17.82 0.55 -10.07
N SER A 102 -16.53 0.17 -10.07
CA SER A 102 -15.93 -0.52 -11.22
C SER A 102 -16.51 -1.93 -11.43
N ILE A 103 -16.89 -2.66 -10.37
CA ILE A 103 -17.63 -3.92 -10.49
C ILE A 103 -19.01 -3.69 -11.10
N VAL A 104 -19.74 -2.67 -10.65
CA VAL A 104 -21.08 -2.35 -11.21
C VAL A 104 -20.97 -2.02 -12.69
N VAL A 105 -19.98 -1.22 -13.09
CA VAL A 105 -19.71 -0.91 -14.50
C VAL A 105 -19.32 -2.17 -15.28
N LEU A 106 -18.47 -3.05 -14.73
CA LEU A 106 -18.13 -4.33 -15.35
C LEU A 106 -19.37 -5.21 -15.57
N GLY A 107 -20.24 -5.31 -14.56
CA GLY A 107 -21.48 -6.06 -14.63
C GLY A 107 -22.41 -5.49 -15.69
N ALA A 108 -22.62 -4.18 -15.69
CA ALA A 108 -23.45 -3.50 -16.68
C ALA A 108 -22.91 -3.69 -18.12
N LEU A 109 -21.60 -3.51 -18.32
CA LEU A 109 -20.97 -3.72 -19.62
C LEU A 109 -21.09 -5.18 -20.07
N THR A 110 -20.84 -6.13 -19.18
CA THR A 110 -20.96 -7.57 -19.47
C THR A 110 -22.38 -7.95 -19.84
N VAL A 111 -23.39 -7.47 -19.11
CA VAL A 111 -24.80 -7.69 -19.46
C VAL A 111 -25.12 -7.09 -20.82
N CYS A 112 -24.70 -5.85 -21.09
CA CYS A 112 -24.97 -5.19 -22.37
C CYS A 112 -24.25 -5.85 -23.56
N THR A 113 -23.04 -6.37 -23.38
CA THR A 113 -22.23 -6.93 -24.49
C THR A 113 -22.35 -8.44 -24.67
N CYS A 114 -22.74 -9.17 -23.61
CA CYS A 114 -22.80 -10.62 -23.59
C CYS A 114 -24.22 -11.13 -23.24
N ALA A 115 -25.26 -10.30 -23.40
CA ALA A 115 -26.65 -10.68 -23.12
C ALA A 115 -27.07 -11.96 -23.86
N ASP A 116 -26.74 -12.05 -25.15
CA ASP A 116 -27.13 -13.19 -26.00
C ASP A 116 -26.49 -14.49 -25.49
N ASP A 117 -25.20 -14.46 -25.16
CA ASP A 117 -24.50 -15.60 -24.55
C ASP A 117 -25.18 -15.98 -23.22
N LEU A 118 -25.45 -15.02 -22.34
CA LEU A 118 -26.11 -15.29 -21.05
C LEU A 118 -27.49 -15.95 -21.23
N TYR A 119 -28.25 -15.51 -22.23
CA TYR A 119 -29.61 -16.01 -22.50
C TYR A 119 -29.60 -17.47 -22.96
N HIS A 120 -28.56 -17.88 -23.68
CA HIS A 120 -28.37 -19.27 -24.11
C HIS A 120 -27.86 -20.21 -23.01
N GLY A 121 -27.68 -19.72 -21.78
CA GLY A 121 -27.33 -20.56 -20.63
C GLY A 121 -25.90 -21.12 -20.68
N VAL A 122 -24.97 -20.45 -21.36
CA VAL A 122 -23.55 -20.87 -21.33
C VAL A 122 -23.07 -20.86 -19.87
N PRO A 123 -22.33 -21.90 -19.44
CA PRO A 123 -21.80 -21.94 -18.08
C PRO A 123 -20.92 -20.71 -17.81
N SER A 124 -21.01 -20.18 -16.60
CA SER A 124 -20.24 -19.00 -16.16
C SER A 124 -18.73 -19.14 -16.40
N LEU A 125 -18.22 -20.37 -16.38
CA LEU A 125 -16.82 -20.67 -16.70
C LEU A 125 -16.43 -20.36 -18.16
N ALA A 126 -17.35 -20.52 -19.11
CA ALA A 126 -17.14 -20.15 -20.51
C ALA A 126 -17.10 -18.63 -20.70
N LEU A 127 -17.76 -17.88 -19.82
CA LEU A 127 -17.79 -16.42 -19.86
C LEU A 127 -16.41 -15.80 -19.57
N PHE A 128 -15.61 -16.43 -18.70
CA PHE A 128 -14.21 -16.02 -18.47
C PHE A 128 -13.29 -16.25 -19.68
N GLY A 129 -13.68 -17.13 -20.60
CA GLY A 129 -12.98 -17.34 -21.87
C GLY A 129 -13.41 -16.37 -22.98
N ASN A 130 -14.49 -15.61 -22.77
CA ASN A 130 -15.00 -14.69 -23.78
C ASN A 130 -14.10 -13.45 -23.86
N ARG A 131 -13.58 -13.16 -25.07
CA ARG A 131 -12.71 -12.00 -25.32
C ARG A 131 -13.39 -10.68 -24.99
N GLN A 132 -14.71 -10.60 -25.17
CA GLN A 132 -15.48 -9.40 -24.86
C GLN A 132 -15.53 -9.15 -23.35
N PHE A 133 -15.70 -10.19 -22.55
CA PHE A 133 -15.63 -10.10 -21.09
C PHE A 133 -14.23 -9.69 -20.61
N LEU A 134 -13.17 -10.26 -21.19
CA LEU A 134 -11.79 -9.89 -20.87
C LEU A 134 -11.51 -8.42 -21.23
N ALA A 135 -12.02 -7.94 -22.37
CA ALA A 135 -11.93 -6.52 -22.73
C ALA A 135 -12.68 -5.62 -21.74
N ASN A 136 -13.90 -5.98 -21.35
CA ASN A 136 -14.67 -5.25 -20.32
C ASN A 136 -13.95 -5.22 -18.97
N THR A 137 -13.32 -6.35 -18.59
CA THR A 137 -12.50 -6.48 -17.37
C THR A 137 -11.32 -5.52 -17.43
N TYR A 138 -10.60 -5.48 -18.56
CA TYR A 138 -9.49 -4.55 -18.76
C TYR A 138 -9.94 -3.08 -18.61
N TRP A 139 -11.06 -2.69 -19.23
CA TRP A 139 -11.57 -1.32 -19.12
C TRP A 139 -12.03 -0.97 -17.71
N SER A 140 -12.60 -1.94 -16.99
CA SER A 140 -13.00 -1.76 -15.59
C SER A 140 -11.78 -1.58 -14.68
N TYR A 141 -10.69 -2.31 -14.96
CA TYR A 141 -9.40 -2.13 -14.29
C TYR A 141 -8.80 -0.75 -14.57
N VAL A 142 -8.88 -0.27 -15.82
CA VAL A 142 -8.46 1.09 -16.20
C VAL A 142 -9.29 2.13 -15.44
N LEU A 143 -10.61 1.99 -15.42
CA LEU A 143 -11.50 2.90 -14.70
C LEU A 143 -11.17 2.93 -13.21
N TYR A 144 -11.02 1.76 -12.58
CA TYR A 144 -10.64 1.65 -11.18
C TYR A 144 -9.30 2.36 -10.90
N SER A 145 -8.30 2.13 -11.75
CA SER A 145 -6.99 2.78 -11.63
C SER A 145 -7.05 4.31 -11.77
N LEU A 146 -8.00 4.86 -12.54
CA LEU A 146 -8.23 6.32 -12.62
C LEU A 146 -8.92 6.84 -11.36
N LEU A 147 -9.92 6.10 -10.86
CA LEU A 147 -10.64 6.46 -9.64
C LEU A 147 -9.74 6.38 -8.39
N SER A 148 -8.73 5.51 -8.42
CA SER A 148 -7.71 5.37 -7.39
C SER A 148 -6.52 6.35 -7.53
N LEU A 149 -6.49 7.18 -8.58
CA LEU A 149 -5.43 8.17 -8.80
C LEU A 149 -5.17 9.10 -7.60
N PRO A 150 -6.17 9.62 -6.84
CA PRO A 150 -5.86 10.43 -5.65
C PRO A 150 -4.97 9.70 -4.63
N PHE A 151 -5.01 8.37 -4.56
CA PHE A 151 -4.13 7.60 -3.68
C PHE A 151 -2.69 7.55 -4.17
N SER A 152 -2.48 7.63 -5.48
CA SER A 152 -1.12 7.60 -6.05
C SER A 152 -0.26 8.78 -5.58
N LEU A 153 -0.89 9.90 -5.19
CA LEU A 153 -0.19 11.03 -4.56
C LEU A 153 0.44 10.65 -3.21
N PHE A 154 -0.13 9.69 -2.48
CA PHE A 154 0.47 9.16 -1.25
C PHE A 154 1.63 8.20 -1.51
N SER A 155 1.79 7.67 -2.73
CA SER A 155 2.96 6.83 -3.06
C SER A 155 4.23 7.64 -3.25
N VAL A 156 4.12 8.96 -3.46
CA VAL A 156 5.28 9.84 -3.62
C VAL A 156 5.87 10.18 -2.25
N PRO A 157 7.14 9.83 -1.98
CA PRO A 157 7.79 10.18 -0.72
C PRO A 157 7.83 11.71 -0.55
N GLY A 158 7.53 12.19 0.66
CA GLY A 158 7.45 13.62 0.97
C GLY A 158 6.03 14.20 0.93
N LEU A 159 5.22 13.83 -0.07
CA LEU A 159 3.80 14.22 -0.13
C LEU A 159 3.00 13.64 1.04
N GLN A 160 3.35 12.44 1.50
CA GLN A 160 2.79 11.88 2.73
C GLN A 160 2.97 12.83 3.91
N LYS A 161 4.18 13.36 4.15
CA LYS A 161 4.48 14.25 5.29
C LYS A 161 3.68 15.56 5.24
N VAL A 162 3.47 16.09 4.03
CA VAL A 162 2.66 17.30 3.81
C VAL A 162 1.18 17.00 4.01
N LEU A 163 0.66 15.92 3.42
CA LEU A 163 -0.76 15.60 3.44
C LEU A 163 -1.24 15.05 4.79
N THR A 164 -0.41 14.28 5.50
CA THR A 164 -0.80 13.72 6.79
C THR A 164 -0.64 14.72 7.93
N HIS A 165 0.14 15.80 7.76
CA HIS A 165 0.53 16.73 8.82
C HIS A 165 0.84 16.01 10.14
N SER A 166 1.44 14.83 10.05
CA SER A 166 1.76 14.04 11.23
C SER A 166 3.01 14.65 11.85
N HIS A 167 2.79 15.56 12.78
CA HIS A 167 3.85 16.03 13.66
C HIS A 167 4.35 14.85 14.50
N PRO A 168 5.67 14.73 14.72
CA PRO A 168 6.19 13.77 15.68
C PRO A 168 5.49 14.01 17.01
N THR A 169 4.68 13.04 17.41
CA THR A 169 4.01 13.07 18.69
C THR A 169 5.10 12.86 19.75
N GLY A 170 5.17 13.71 20.78
CA GLY A 170 6.12 13.57 21.90
C GLY A 170 5.85 12.33 22.78
N TYR A 171 5.35 11.25 22.19
CA TYR A 171 4.98 10.01 22.83
C TYR A 171 5.84 8.88 22.25
N ASN A 172 6.34 8.01 23.12
CA ASN A 172 7.04 6.80 22.69
C ASN A 172 6.05 5.72 22.21
N SER A 173 6.56 4.57 21.75
CA SER A 173 5.75 3.42 21.32
C SER A 173 4.85 2.84 22.42
N GLN A 174 5.12 3.15 23.70
CA GLN A 174 4.29 2.75 24.84
C GLN A 174 3.19 3.78 25.15
N GLY A 175 3.10 4.87 24.37
CA GLY A 175 2.15 5.95 24.61
C GLY A 175 2.49 6.84 25.81
N ALA A 176 3.70 6.73 26.36
CA ALA A 176 4.16 7.63 27.42
C ALA A 176 4.68 8.94 26.79
N CYS A 177 4.32 10.08 27.37
CA CYS A 177 4.89 11.37 26.97
C CYS A 177 6.38 11.37 27.33
N VAL A 178 7.26 11.52 26.35
CA VAL A 178 8.70 11.58 26.52
C VAL A 178 9.16 12.98 26.13
N ALA A 179 9.97 13.60 26.98
CA ALA A 179 10.60 14.87 26.66
C ALA A 179 11.36 14.73 25.33
N PHE A 180 11.22 15.73 24.46
CA PHE A 180 11.94 15.75 23.19
C PHE A 180 13.44 15.81 23.50
N ALA A 181 14.13 14.69 23.39
CA ALA A 181 15.58 14.65 23.51
C ALA A 181 16.13 15.35 22.27
N LEU A 182 16.67 16.56 22.44
CA LEU A 182 17.43 17.20 21.39
C LEU A 182 18.63 16.29 21.07
N PRO A 183 18.92 16.00 19.79
CA PRO A 183 20.10 15.25 19.43
C PRO A 183 21.32 15.93 20.08
N THR A 184 22.06 15.20 20.89
CA THR A 184 23.38 15.66 21.32
C THR A 184 24.23 15.89 20.07
N SER A 185 25.15 16.86 20.12
CA SER A 185 25.98 17.29 18.98
C SER A 185 26.66 16.14 18.22
N ASP A 186 26.90 15.01 18.89
CA ASP A 186 27.49 13.81 18.29
C ASP A 186 26.53 13.06 17.34
N GLN A 187 25.22 13.09 17.58
CA GLN A 187 24.22 12.45 16.71
C GLN A 187 23.88 13.29 15.48
N ALA A 188 23.94 14.63 15.60
CA ALA A 188 23.72 15.54 14.48
C ALA A 188 24.80 15.40 13.39
N ALA A 189 26.03 15.05 13.76
CA ALA A 189 27.11 14.80 12.81
C ALA A 189 26.90 13.52 11.98
N VAL A 190 26.21 12.51 12.53
CA VAL A 190 25.92 11.24 11.85
C VAL A 190 24.73 11.36 10.90
N GLU A 191 23.73 12.18 11.26
CA GLU A 191 22.50 12.35 10.47
C GLU A 191 22.64 13.36 9.32
N ALA A 192 23.66 14.24 9.35
CA ALA A 192 23.97 15.17 8.26
C ALA A 192 24.66 14.51 7.04
N ALA A 193 24.97 13.21 7.11
CA ALA A 193 25.49 12.48 5.95
C ALA A 193 24.36 12.34 4.89
N PRO A 194 24.57 12.80 3.65
CA PRO A 194 23.53 12.84 2.64
C PRO A 194 23.02 11.42 2.33
N SER A 195 21.73 11.18 2.60
CA SER A 195 21.01 9.98 2.19
C SER A 195 20.85 9.96 0.67
N SER A 196 21.86 9.47 -0.04
CA SER A 196 21.84 9.31 -1.49
C SER A 196 21.00 8.09 -1.87
N GLY A 197 19.75 8.35 -2.25
CA GLY A 197 18.95 7.50 -3.14
C GLY A 197 18.52 6.13 -2.60
N GLY A 198 17.22 5.97 -2.36
CA GLY A 198 16.56 4.72 -1.98
C GLY A 198 16.61 3.62 -3.05
N GLY A 199 17.82 3.12 -3.32
CA GLY A 199 18.07 1.89 -4.07
C GLY A 199 18.21 0.68 -3.16
N VAL A 200 18.29 -0.52 -3.74
CA VAL A 200 18.49 -1.80 -3.04
C VAL A 200 19.70 -1.77 -2.09
N ALA A 201 20.71 -0.93 -2.40
CA ALA A 201 21.86 -0.67 -1.54
C ALA A 201 21.50 0.04 -0.21
N ASP A 202 20.54 0.97 -0.19
CA ASP A 202 20.06 1.63 1.04
C ASP A 202 19.29 0.64 1.92
N MET A 203 18.53 -0.28 1.30
CA MET A 203 17.86 -1.36 2.00
C MET A 203 18.87 -2.32 2.67
N ALA A 204 19.92 -2.71 1.94
CA ALA A 204 21.00 -3.53 2.47
C ALA A 204 21.74 -2.83 3.62
N ALA A 205 22.04 -1.53 3.49
CA ALA A 205 22.68 -0.72 4.52
C ALA A 205 21.83 -0.59 5.79
N ARG A 206 20.51 -0.44 5.66
CA ARG A 206 19.58 -0.43 6.79
C ARG A 206 19.51 -1.79 7.47
N MET A 207 19.53 -2.88 6.71
CA MET A 207 19.57 -4.23 7.26
C MET A 207 20.86 -4.51 8.02
N THR A 208 22.03 -4.15 7.48
CA THR A 208 23.30 -4.30 8.20
C THR A 208 23.37 -3.40 9.43
N ALA A 209 22.90 -2.16 9.37
CA ALA A 209 22.85 -1.27 10.53
C ALA A 209 21.88 -1.75 11.63
N ALA A 210 20.76 -2.37 11.25
CA ALA A 210 19.85 -3.00 12.20
C ALA A 210 20.51 -4.24 12.82
N TRP A 211 21.17 -5.06 12.01
CA TRP A 211 21.87 -6.26 12.46
C TRP A 211 23.01 -5.96 13.44
N MET A 212 23.82 -4.93 13.14
CA MET A 212 24.88 -4.43 14.01
C MET A 212 24.33 -3.93 15.35
N ARG A 213 23.19 -3.23 15.34
CA ARG A 213 22.52 -2.78 16.57
C ARG A 213 22.03 -3.95 17.42
N THR A 214 21.46 -4.98 16.79
CA THR A 214 21.03 -6.20 17.50
C THR A 214 22.23 -6.95 18.09
N ALA A 215 23.30 -7.12 17.31
CA ALA A 215 24.53 -7.77 17.76
C ALA A 215 25.21 -7.02 18.91
N ALA A 216 25.28 -5.69 18.84
CA ALA A 216 25.82 -4.85 19.92
C ALA A 216 25.01 -5.00 21.22
N LYS A 217 23.68 -5.08 21.12
CA LYS A 217 22.78 -5.29 22.28
C LYS A 217 22.92 -6.69 22.88
N GLY A 218 23.04 -7.72 22.04
CA GLY A 218 23.33 -9.10 22.48
C GLY A 218 24.63 -9.19 23.25
N ARG A 219 25.65 -8.46 22.79
CA ARG A 219 26.97 -8.39 23.42
C ARG A 219 26.98 -7.64 24.76
N GLN A 220 26.31 -6.48 24.86
CA GLN A 220 26.17 -5.77 26.15
C GLN A 220 25.51 -6.64 27.22
N ASN A 221 24.53 -7.47 26.84
CA ASN A 221 23.88 -8.39 27.78
C ASN A 221 24.79 -9.51 28.30
N ARG A 222 25.94 -9.77 27.66
CA ARG A 222 26.97 -10.72 28.15
C ARG A 222 28.02 -10.07 29.05
N GLY A 223 27.96 -8.75 29.26
CA GLY A 223 28.97 -8.01 30.02
C GLY A 223 30.34 -7.97 29.32
N GLY A 224 30.37 -8.08 27.98
CA GLY A 224 31.61 -8.02 27.21
C GLY A 224 32.09 -6.57 27.01
N GLU A 225 33.38 -6.34 27.24
CA GLU A 225 34.11 -5.08 26.98
C GLU A 225 34.08 -4.70 25.49
N ASP A 226 34.19 -3.41 25.13
CA ASP A 226 33.87 -2.84 23.80
C ASP A 226 34.79 -3.29 22.63
N ASP A 227 35.86 -4.05 22.87
CA ASP A 227 36.80 -4.52 21.82
C ASP A 227 36.77 -6.03 21.45
N GLY A 228 35.91 -6.85 22.04
CA GLY A 228 35.75 -8.28 21.72
C GLY A 228 35.05 -8.61 20.38
N GLU A 229 35.40 -9.77 19.79
CA GLU A 229 34.84 -10.32 18.55
C GLU A 229 33.35 -10.73 18.71
N PHE A 230 32.52 -10.46 17.68
CA PHE A 230 31.09 -10.82 17.69
C PHE A 230 30.92 -12.34 17.65
N LYS A 231 30.06 -12.89 18.53
CA LYS A 231 29.75 -14.32 18.56
C LYS A 231 28.35 -14.55 17.98
N VAL A 232 28.13 -15.72 17.35
CA VAL A 232 26.81 -16.11 16.79
C VAL A 232 25.69 -16.06 17.84
N GLY A 233 26.03 -16.25 19.12
CA GLY A 233 25.10 -16.09 20.25
C GLY A 233 24.59 -14.66 20.49
N ASP A 234 25.20 -13.64 19.88
CA ASP A 234 24.79 -12.24 20.01
C ASP A 234 23.57 -11.89 19.13
N LEU A 235 23.18 -12.78 18.21
CA LEU A 235 22.13 -12.55 17.22
C LEU A 235 20.82 -13.27 17.53
N THR A 236 20.84 -14.22 18.46
CA THR A 236 19.79 -15.23 18.62
C THR A 236 18.81 -14.94 19.76
N ARG A 237 18.62 -13.67 20.14
CA ARG A 237 17.76 -13.31 21.28
C ARG A 237 16.85 -12.12 21.07
#